data_AF-A0A1G2B8W5-F1
#
_entry.id   AF-A0A1G2B8W5-F1
#
_cell.length_a   1.000
_cell.length_b   1.000
_cell.length_c   1.000
_cell.angle_alpha   90.00
_cell.angle_beta   90.00
_cell.angle_gamma   90.00
#
_symmetry.space_group_name_H-M   'P 1'
#
loop_
_entity.id
_entity.type
_entity.pdbx_description
1 polymer ?
#
loop_
_entity_poly.entity_id
_entity_poly.type
_entity_poly.pdbx_seq_one_letter_code
_entity_poly.pdbx_strand_id
1 'polypeptide(L)'
;MLEKESNFIPRQDDLNNEDVVTQILESGTPEELEQVGEFHKLTSEQIKLFSQYAKLRKQTREQIEEQVKERKKENPTPTQEELEMGCYIESIEPQVREVVINLRHKGYASYESGFHNFNGQKIGFEKKHLENFQLPENVVHELERKNIKVKINPDSLTFSCSRYLELEELKEIWKQIENILPDLQKPAEPCKLRAAESFREKFKK
;
A
#
# COMPACT_ATOMS: atom_id res chain seq x y z
N MET A 1 -15.06 33.35 22.08
CA MET A 1 -15.68 32.96 20.80
C MET A 1 -15.40 31.47 20.67
N LEU A 2 -16.35 30.63 21.07
CA LEU A 2 -16.21 29.18 21.04
C LEU A 2 -16.59 28.71 19.63
N GLU A 3 -15.62 28.21 18.89
CA GLU A 3 -15.87 27.55 17.61
C GLU A 3 -16.75 26.33 17.88
N LYS A 4 -17.89 26.26 17.21
CA LYS A 4 -18.75 25.08 17.24
C LYS A 4 -18.00 23.96 16.52
N GLU A 5 -17.58 22.94 17.26
CA GLU A 5 -17.28 21.64 16.68
C GLU A 5 -18.51 21.20 15.88
N SER A 6 -18.36 21.20 14.56
CA SER A 6 -19.34 20.64 13.67
C SER A 6 -19.34 19.13 13.90
N ASN A 7 -20.31 18.61 14.65
CA ASN A 7 -20.61 17.19 14.71
C ASN A 7 -21.05 16.74 13.31
N PHE A 8 -20.07 16.37 12.48
CA PHE A 8 -20.34 15.62 11.27
C PHE A 8 -20.84 14.26 11.72
N ILE A 9 -22.09 13.93 11.35
CA ILE A 9 -22.65 12.60 11.54
C ILE A 9 -22.68 12.00 10.14
N PRO A 10 -21.76 11.08 9.81
CA PRO A 10 -21.76 10.40 8.52
C PRO A 10 -23.15 9.80 8.27
N ARG A 11 -23.71 10.01 7.08
CA ARG A 11 -24.91 9.28 6.70
C ARG A 11 -24.53 7.83 6.44
N GLN A 12 -25.48 6.92 6.59
CA GLN A 12 -25.23 5.48 6.35
C GLN A 12 -24.68 5.19 4.94
N ASP A 13 -25.05 6.00 3.94
CA ASP A 13 -24.51 5.90 2.58
C ASP A 13 -23.02 6.30 2.48
N ASP A 14 -22.56 7.19 3.35
CA ASP A 14 -21.18 7.67 3.38
C ASP A 14 -20.20 6.58 3.88
N LEU A 15 -20.68 5.63 4.69
CA LEU A 15 -19.88 4.53 5.25
C LEU A 15 -19.61 3.40 4.24
N ASN A 16 -20.22 3.44 3.05
CA ASN A 16 -19.83 2.62 1.91
C ASN A 16 -18.63 3.20 1.14
N ASN A 17 -18.29 4.47 1.37
CA ASN A 17 -17.17 5.12 0.72
C ASN A 17 -15.88 4.88 1.51
N GLU A 18 -14.93 4.16 0.92
CA GLU A 18 -13.65 3.82 1.57
C GLU A 18 -12.84 5.06 1.97
N ASP A 19 -12.91 6.15 1.20
CA ASP A 19 -12.20 7.40 1.52
C ASP A 19 -12.78 8.04 2.78
N VAL A 20 -14.12 8.06 2.91
CA VAL A 20 -14.79 8.59 4.10
C VAL A 20 -14.48 7.73 5.32
N VAL A 21 -14.58 6.40 5.18
CA VAL A 21 -14.25 5.47 6.28
C VAL A 21 -12.78 5.64 6.70
N THR A 22 -11.86 5.79 5.74
CA THR A 22 -10.45 6.03 6.03
C THR A 22 -10.26 7.34 6.80
N GLN A 23 -10.92 8.43 6.38
CA GLN A 23 -10.86 9.71 7.09
C GLN A 23 -11.37 9.61 8.54
N ILE A 24 -12.48 8.89 8.76
CA ILE A 24 -13.00 8.64 10.11
C ILE A 24 -12.00 7.81 10.93
N LEU A 25 -11.40 6.77 10.35
CA LEU A 25 -10.38 5.97 11.04
C LEU A 25 -9.13 6.80 11.42
N GLU A 26 -8.75 7.77 10.58
CA GLU A 26 -7.60 8.65 10.83
C GLU A 26 -7.84 9.63 11.99
N SER A 27 -9.00 10.28 12.03
CA SER A 27 -9.23 11.43 12.91
C SER A 27 -10.66 11.60 13.43
N GLY A 28 -11.54 10.63 13.24
CA GLY A 28 -12.93 10.71 13.65
C GLY A 28 -13.12 10.70 15.17
N THR A 29 -14.28 11.17 15.61
CA THR A 29 -14.69 11.15 17.02
C THR A 29 -15.00 9.71 17.48
N PRO A 30 -15.08 9.44 18.80
CA PRO A 30 -15.50 8.13 19.30
C PRO A 30 -16.84 7.66 18.72
N GLU A 31 -17.79 8.57 18.53
CA GLU A 31 -19.12 8.28 17.96
C GLU A 31 -19.03 7.90 16.48
N GLU A 32 -18.20 8.60 15.68
CA GLU A 32 -18.00 8.26 14.27
C GLU A 32 -17.30 6.89 14.12
N LEU A 33 -16.33 6.59 14.99
CA LEU A 33 -15.64 5.30 15.03
C LEU A 33 -16.60 4.16 15.45
N GLU A 34 -17.51 4.42 16.38
CA GLU A 34 -18.56 3.46 16.76
C GLU A 34 -19.48 3.16 15.57
N GLN A 35 -19.91 4.19 14.82
CA GLN A 35 -20.74 4.00 13.62
C GLN A 35 -20.03 3.18 12.53
N VAL A 36 -18.74 3.42 12.29
CA VAL A 36 -17.93 2.58 11.39
C VAL A 36 -17.90 1.14 11.90
N GLY A 37 -17.73 0.96 13.22
CA GLY A 37 -17.75 -0.34 13.89
C GLY A 37 -19.06 -1.10 13.68
N GLU A 38 -20.20 -0.46 13.91
CA GLU A 38 -21.52 -1.05 13.74
C GLU A 38 -21.79 -1.40 12.26
N PHE A 39 -21.49 -0.49 11.35
CA PHE A 39 -21.77 -0.66 9.92
C PHE A 39 -20.94 -1.81 9.31
N HIS A 40 -19.64 -1.85 9.59
CA HIS A 40 -18.72 -2.87 9.07
C HIS A 40 -18.64 -4.12 9.96
N LYS A 41 -19.41 -4.17 11.05
CA LYS A 41 -19.41 -5.26 12.06
C LYS A 41 -18.03 -5.53 12.64
N LEU A 42 -17.30 -4.47 12.98
CA LEU A 42 -15.96 -4.51 13.53
C LEU A 42 -16.01 -4.45 15.06
N THR A 43 -15.11 -5.17 15.71
CA THR A 43 -14.90 -5.04 17.15
C THR A 43 -14.17 -3.74 17.48
N SER A 44 -14.27 -3.28 18.73
CA SER A 44 -13.52 -2.10 19.19
C SER A 44 -12.00 -2.27 19.03
N GLU A 45 -11.49 -3.49 19.15
CA GLU A 45 -10.07 -3.80 18.90
C GLU A 45 -9.70 -3.65 17.43
N GLN A 46 -10.57 -4.10 16.51
CA GLN A 46 -10.36 -3.91 15.08
C GLN A 46 -10.42 -2.44 14.68
N ILE A 47 -11.38 -1.68 15.21
CA ILE A 47 -11.46 -0.23 14.99
C ILE A 47 -10.17 0.45 15.45
N LYS A 48 -9.71 0.14 16.67
CA LYS A 48 -8.45 0.67 17.19
C LYS A 48 -7.27 0.34 16.27
N LEU A 49 -7.16 -0.91 15.85
CA LEU A 49 -6.09 -1.36 14.94
C LEU A 49 -6.14 -0.62 13.60
N PHE A 50 -7.33 -0.48 13.01
CA PHE A 50 -7.51 0.15 11.71
C PHE A 50 -7.23 1.65 11.79
N SER A 51 -7.62 2.31 12.88
CA SER A 51 -7.23 3.70 13.15
C SER A 51 -5.73 3.89 13.27
N GLN A 52 -5.01 2.94 13.89
CA GLN A 52 -3.55 3.01 13.95
C GLN A 52 -2.92 2.92 12.55
N TYR A 53 -3.38 1.99 11.70
CA TYR A 53 -2.91 1.87 10.33
C TYR A 53 -3.29 3.07 9.45
N ALA A 54 -4.47 3.63 9.63
CA ALA A 54 -4.91 4.81 8.90
C ALA A 54 -4.00 6.01 9.21
N LYS A 55 -3.66 6.22 10.49
CA LYS A 55 -2.69 7.24 10.92
C LYS A 55 -1.29 6.99 10.36
N LEU A 56 -0.80 5.75 10.39
CA LEU A 56 0.49 5.39 9.82
C LEU A 56 0.54 5.68 8.31
N ARG A 57 -0.53 5.32 7.59
CA ARG A 57 -0.68 5.61 6.16
C ARG A 57 -0.66 7.10 5.87
N LYS A 58 -1.41 7.89 6.64
CA LYS A 58 -1.43 9.36 6.49
C LYS A 58 -0.04 9.96 6.67
N GLN A 59 0.64 9.64 7.77
CA GLN A 59 2.00 10.12 8.05
C GLN A 59 2.98 9.72 6.93
N THR A 60 2.86 8.50 6.42
CA THR A 60 3.69 8.00 5.33
C THR A 60 3.44 8.78 4.03
N ARG A 61 2.18 9.10 3.71
CA ARG A 61 1.81 9.91 2.54
C ARG A 61 2.37 11.32 2.62
N GLU A 62 2.24 11.97 3.78
CA GLU A 62 2.79 13.31 4.02
C GLU A 62 4.31 13.33 3.77
N GLN A 63 5.04 12.33 4.29
CA GLN A 63 6.49 12.19 4.05
C GLN A 63 6.84 11.98 2.56
N ILE A 64 6.05 11.17 1.85
CA ILE A 64 6.24 10.94 0.40
C ILE A 64 6.03 12.23 -0.38
N GLU A 65 4.99 13.00 -0.06
CA GLU A 65 4.70 14.27 -0.74
C GLU A 65 5.87 15.26 -0.59
N GLU A 66 6.47 15.34 0.60
CA GLU A 66 7.66 16.14 0.86
C GLU A 66 8.86 15.64 0.03
N GLN A 67 9.16 14.34 0.07
CA GLN A 67 10.26 13.73 -0.70
C GLN A 67 10.11 13.97 -2.21
N VAL A 68 8.92 13.79 -2.76
CA VAL A 68 8.64 14.01 -4.19
C VAL A 68 8.75 15.49 -4.55
N LYS A 69 8.34 16.39 -3.65
CA LYS A 69 8.49 17.84 -3.85
C LYS A 69 9.97 18.25 -3.88
N GLU A 70 10.80 17.67 -3.01
CA GLU A 70 12.25 17.88 -3.00
C GLU A 70 12.90 17.30 -4.25
N ARG A 71 12.58 16.04 -4.60
CA ARG A 71 13.03 15.38 -5.84
C ARG A 71 12.82 16.25 -7.07
N LYS A 72 11.62 16.83 -7.22
CA LYS A 72 11.29 17.72 -8.36
C LYS A 72 12.06 19.04 -8.37
N LYS A 73 12.58 19.51 -7.23
CA LYS A 73 13.41 20.71 -7.17
C LYS A 73 14.86 20.41 -7.50
N GLU A 74 15.40 19.33 -6.93
CA GLU A 74 16.83 19.04 -6.96
C GLU A 74 17.24 18.24 -8.18
N ASN A 75 16.43 17.26 -8.59
CA ASN A 75 16.72 16.40 -9.73
C ASN A 75 15.42 16.00 -10.44
N PRO A 76 14.77 16.90 -11.21
CA PRO A 76 13.47 16.62 -11.82
C PRO A 76 13.51 15.61 -12.97
N THR A 77 14.67 15.11 -13.38
CA THR A 77 14.76 14.18 -14.52
C THR A 77 14.62 12.75 -14.00
N PRO A 78 13.58 12.00 -14.44
CA PRO A 78 13.43 10.62 -14.02
C PRO A 78 14.51 9.74 -14.63
N THR A 79 14.89 8.69 -13.90
CA THR A 79 15.72 7.61 -14.44
C THR A 79 14.94 6.75 -15.44
N GLN A 80 15.63 5.89 -16.17
CA GLN A 80 14.97 4.92 -17.06
C GLN A 80 14.04 3.98 -16.28
N GLU A 81 14.45 3.54 -15.10
CA GLU A 81 13.62 2.69 -14.23
C GLU A 81 12.35 3.43 -13.76
N GLU A 82 12.47 4.70 -13.38
CA GLU A 82 11.33 5.56 -13.02
C GLU A 82 10.38 5.80 -14.21
N LEU A 83 10.90 5.93 -15.43
CA LEU A 83 10.09 6.00 -16.65
C LEU A 83 9.33 4.69 -16.90
N GLU A 84 9.98 3.55 -16.70
CA GLU A 84 9.36 2.23 -16.85
C GLU A 84 8.29 1.97 -15.79
N MET A 85 8.53 2.37 -14.53
CA MET A 85 7.52 2.35 -13.47
C MET A 85 6.40 3.36 -13.70
N GLY A 86 6.72 4.50 -14.30
CA GLY A 86 5.79 5.60 -14.51
C GLY A 86 5.61 6.52 -13.29
N CYS A 87 6.57 6.54 -12.38
CA CYS A 87 6.61 7.45 -11.23
C CYS A 87 8.05 7.63 -10.73
N TYR A 88 8.28 8.65 -9.90
CA TYR A 88 9.52 8.74 -9.14
C TYR A 88 9.58 7.64 -8.08
N ILE A 89 10.77 7.16 -7.72
CA ILE A 89 10.94 6.14 -6.68
C ILE A 89 10.40 6.61 -5.33
N GLU A 90 10.50 7.90 -5.05
CA GLU A 90 10.00 8.52 -3.81
C GLU A 90 8.47 8.46 -3.72
N SER A 91 7.77 8.32 -4.87
CA SER A 91 6.31 8.17 -4.89
C SER A 91 5.85 6.78 -4.42
N ILE A 92 6.76 5.81 -4.28
CA ILE A 92 6.47 4.48 -3.74
C ILE A 92 6.66 4.51 -2.22
N GLU A 93 5.71 3.92 -1.50
CA GLU A 93 5.74 3.88 -0.04
C GLU A 93 7.00 3.17 0.50
N PRO A 94 7.65 3.73 1.53
CA PRO A 94 9.02 3.36 1.94
C PRO A 94 9.16 1.90 2.37
N GLN A 95 8.13 1.31 2.99
CA GLN A 95 8.15 -0.08 3.45
C GLN A 95 8.11 -1.10 2.30
N VAL A 96 7.67 -0.71 1.11
CA VAL A 96 7.54 -1.61 -0.05
C VAL A 96 8.46 -1.21 -1.22
N ARG A 97 9.05 -0.01 -1.16
CA ARG A 97 9.84 0.60 -2.25
C ARG A 97 10.95 -0.29 -2.78
N GLU A 98 11.84 -0.75 -1.90
CA GLU A 98 12.99 -1.58 -2.30
C GLU A 98 12.53 -2.91 -2.92
N VAL A 99 11.50 -3.52 -2.34
CA VAL A 99 10.92 -4.76 -2.85
C VAL A 99 10.30 -4.57 -4.23
N VAL A 100 9.60 -3.46 -4.48
CA VAL A 100 9.06 -3.18 -5.83
C VAL A 100 10.17 -3.10 -6.87
N ILE A 101 11.24 -2.36 -6.58
CA ILE A 101 12.39 -2.21 -7.46
C ILE A 101 13.03 -3.58 -7.73
N ASN A 102 13.30 -4.36 -6.68
CA ASN A 102 13.91 -5.68 -6.83
C ASN A 102 13.00 -6.67 -7.57
N LEU A 103 11.69 -6.63 -7.35
CA LEU A 103 10.74 -7.45 -8.11
C LEU A 103 10.71 -7.04 -9.58
N ARG A 104 10.83 -5.75 -9.90
CA ARG A 104 10.97 -5.32 -11.31
C ARG A 104 12.27 -5.84 -11.94
N HIS A 105 13.38 -5.84 -11.19
CA HIS A 105 14.62 -6.48 -11.64
C HIS A 105 14.47 -8.00 -11.86
N LYS A 106 13.64 -8.67 -11.05
CA LYS A 106 13.23 -10.07 -11.26
C LYS A 106 12.20 -10.26 -12.38
N GLY A 107 11.82 -9.20 -13.09
CA GLY A 107 10.93 -9.25 -14.26
C GLY A 107 9.44 -9.05 -13.97
N TYR A 108 9.04 -8.73 -12.75
CA TYR A 108 7.65 -8.48 -12.39
C TYR A 108 7.27 -7.03 -12.69
N ALA A 109 6.45 -6.82 -13.72
CA ALA A 109 5.92 -5.49 -14.03
C ALA A 109 4.80 -5.10 -13.04
N SER A 110 5.17 -4.44 -11.94
CA SER A 110 4.24 -3.92 -10.94
C SER A 110 3.48 -2.68 -11.45
N TYR A 111 2.21 -2.53 -11.04
CA TYR A 111 1.37 -1.36 -11.36
C TYR A 111 0.82 -0.64 -10.11
N GLU A 112 0.78 -1.30 -8.96
CA GLU A 112 0.39 -0.72 -7.67
C GLU A 112 1.18 -1.36 -6.53
N SER A 113 1.38 -0.63 -5.43
CA SER A 113 1.99 -1.16 -4.22
C SER A 113 1.66 -0.31 -2.98
N GLY A 114 1.86 -0.89 -1.80
CA GLY A 114 1.78 -0.17 -0.52
C GLY A 114 0.62 -0.61 0.35
N PHE A 115 0.13 0.31 1.20
CA PHE A 115 -1.01 0.10 2.07
C PHE A 115 -2.28 -0.25 1.27
N HIS A 116 -3.07 -1.19 1.77
CA HIS A 116 -4.29 -1.67 1.11
C HIS A 116 -5.39 -1.99 2.14
N ASN A 117 -6.66 -1.68 1.82
CA ASN A 117 -7.81 -1.81 2.71
C ASN A 117 -7.55 -1.14 4.09
N PHE A 118 -8.00 -1.71 5.21
CA PHE A 118 -7.82 -1.10 6.54
C PHE A 118 -6.49 -1.44 7.24
N ASN A 119 -5.94 -2.63 7.00
CA ASN A 119 -4.78 -3.18 7.73
C ASN A 119 -3.87 -4.05 6.86
N GLY A 120 -3.92 -3.84 5.54
CA GLY A 120 -3.24 -4.68 4.57
C GLY A 120 -2.11 -3.97 3.84
N GLN A 121 -1.37 -4.78 3.10
CA GLN A 121 -0.37 -4.38 2.13
C GLN A 121 -0.64 -5.11 0.81
N LYS A 122 -0.29 -4.50 -0.33
CA LYS A 122 -0.44 -5.09 -1.66
C LYS A 122 0.75 -4.77 -2.55
N ILE A 123 1.04 -5.68 -3.48
CA ILE A 123 1.74 -5.40 -4.75
C ILE A 123 0.92 -6.06 -5.87
N GLY A 124 0.55 -5.30 -6.90
CA GLY A 124 -0.16 -5.79 -8.08
C GLY A 124 0.75 -5.80 -9.33
N PHE A 125 0.55 -6.78 -10.21
CA PHE A 125 1.33 -7.01 -11.42
C PHE A 125 0.45 -7.04 -12.68
N GLU A 126 0.98 -6.52 -13.79
CA GLU A 126 0.28 -6.45 -15.09
C GLU A 126 -0.03 -7.83 -15.70
N LYS A 127 0.63 -8.89 -15.21
CA LYS A 127 0.52 -10.24 -15.74
C LYS A 127 0.38 -11.25 -14.60
N LYS A 128 -0.20 -12.40 -14.95
CA LYS A 128 -0.42 -13.53 -14.05
C LYS A 128 0.86 -14.35 -13.76
N HIS A 129 1.91 -13.70 -13.26
CA HIS A 129 3.20 -14.35 -13.00
C HIS A 129 3.17 -15.37 -11.86
N LEU A 130 2.12 -15.35 -11.03
CA LEU A 130 2.02 -16.14 -9.81
C LEU A 130 0.95 -17.25 -9.89
N GLU A 131 0.43 -17.55 -11.09
CA GLU A 131 -0.70 -18.49 -11.27
C GLU A 131 -0.47 -19.88 -10.65
N ASN A 132 0.78 -20.35 -10.63
CA ASN A 132 1.17 -21.62 -10.02
C ASN A 132 2.17 -21.45 -8.86
N PHE A 133 2.40 -20.22 -8.41
CA PHE A 133 3.31 -19.95 -7.31
C PHE A 133 2.57 -20.09 -5.98
N GLN A 134 3.19 -20.81 -5.05
CA GLN A 134 2.74 -20.91 -3.67
C GLN A 134 3.89 -20.56 -2.75
N LEU A 135 3.58 -19.90 -1.63
CA LEU A 135 4.57 -19.69 -0.59
C LEU A 135 4.93 -21.03 0.07
N PRO A 136 6.22 -21.25 0.38
CA PRO A 136 6.64 -22.39 1.19
C PRO A 136 5.87 -22.43 2.52
N GLU A 137 5.39 -23.62 2.91
CA GLU A 137 4.56 -23.80 4.11
C GLU A 137 5.23 -23.26 5.39
N ASN A 138 6.55 -23.42 5.52
CA ASN A 138 7.30 -22.91 6.67
C ASN A 138 7.22 -21.37 6.79
N VAL A 139 7.18 -20.66 5.66
CA VAL A 139 7.07 -19.20 5.62
C VAL A 139 5.64 -18.79 5.97
N VAL A 140 4.64 -19.49 5.42
CA VAL A 140 3.23 -19.26 5.75
C VAL A 140 3.02 -19.39 7.27
N HIS A 141 3.49 -20.49 7.86
CA HIS A 141 3.37 -20.71 9.31
C HIS A 141 4.17 -19.72 10.16
N GLU A 142 5.31 -19.22 9.67
CA GLU A 142 6.04 -18.16 10.36
C GLU A 142 5.24 -16.85 10.40
N LEU A 143 4.66 -16.46 9.26
CA LEU A 143 3.86 -15.25 9.15
C LEU A 143 2.54 -15.35 9.92
N GLU A 144 1.89 -16.51 9.90
CA GLU A 144 0.68 -16.78 10.69
C GLU A 144 0.94 -16.65 12.19
N ARG A 145 2.08 -17.16 12.69
CA ARG A 145 2.49 -16.99 14.10
C ARG A 145 2.73 -15.53 14.48
N LYS A 146 3.04 -14.67 13.51
CA LYS A 146 3.17 -13.21 13.67
C LYS A 146 1.83 -12.47 13.48
N ASN A 147 0.72 -13.19 13.33
CA ASN A 147 -0.63 -12.69 13.04
C ASN A 147 -0.77 -12.01 11.67
N ILE A 148 -0.02 -12.51 10.68
CA ILE A 148 -0.01 -12.02 9.30
C ILE A 148 -0.61 -13.10 8.41
N LYS A 149 -1.63 -12.74 7.62
CA LYS A 149 -2.23 -13.63 6.62
C LYS A 149 -1.81 -13.18 5.24
N VAL A 150 -1.06 -14.02 4.53
CA VAL A 150 -0.65 -13.74 3.15
C VAL A 150 -1.58 -14.43 2.17
N LYS A 151 -1.91 -13.74 1.08
CA LYS A 151 -2.67 -14.26 -0.04
C LYS A 151 -1.94 -13.95 -1.34
N ILE A 152 -1.70 -15.02 -2.09
CA ILE A 152 -1.12 -14.99 -3.44
C ILE A 152 -2.27 -15.16 -4.43
N ASN A 153 -2.47 -14.17 -5.28
CA ASN A 153 -3.31 -14.30 -6.47
C ASN A 153 -2.40 -14.35 -7.70
N PRO A 154 -2.88 -14.81 -8.86
CA PRO A 154 -2.06 -14.91 -10.06
C PRO A 154 -1.32 -13.60 -10.43
N ASP A 155 -1.92 -12.46 -10.15
CA ASP A 155 -1.46 -11.11 -10.50
C ASP A 155 -1.14 -10.22 -9.30
N SER A 156 -1.19 -10.73 -8.07
CA SER A 156 -0.99 -9.87 -6.89
C SER A 156 -0.54 -10.63 -5.64
N LEU A 157 0.21 -9.91 -4.81
CA LEU A 157 0.59 -10.31 -3.46
C LEU A 157 -0.13 -9.41 -2.49
N THR A 158 -0.78 -10.00 -1.50
CA THR A 158 -1.42 -9.23 -0.43
C THR A 158 -1.11 -9.86 0.91
N PHE A 159 -0.98 -9.06 1.94
CA PHE A 159 -1.06 -9.57 3.31
C PHE A 159 -1.85 -8.63 4.21
N SER A 160 -2.51 -9.20 5.22
CA SER A 160 -3.24 -8.46 6.25
C SER A 160 -2.69 -8.76 7.64
N CYS A 161 -2.71 -7.75 8.50
CA CYS A 161 -2.09 -7.81 9.82
C CYS A 161 -3.18 -7.75 10.90
N SER A 162 -3.27 -8.77 11.76
CA SER A 162 -4.25 -8.78 12.87
C SER A 162 -3.72 -8.11 14.14
N ARG A 163 -2.51 -7.53 14.07
CA ARG A 163 -1.89 -6.67 15.07
C ARG A 163 -1.28 -5.46 14.38
N TYR A 164 -1.02 -4.40 15.14
CA TYR A 164 -0.31 -3.24 14.62
C TYR A 164 1.17 -3.58 14.37
N LEU A 165 1.68 -3.11 13.24
CA LEU A 165 3.07 -3.23 12.79
C LEU A 165 3.57 -1.86 12.36
N GLU A 166 4.77 -1.52 12.78
CA GLU A 166 5.45 -0.32 12.27
C GLU A 166 5.97 -0.53 10.85
N LEU A 167 6.37 0.55 10.15
CA LEU A 167 6.89 0.49 8.79
C LEU A 167 8.06 -0.49 8.62
N GLU A 168 8.97 -0.56 9.59
CA GLU A 168 10.12 -1.46 9.50
C GLU A 168 9.71 -2.94 9.59
N GLU A 169 8.72 -3.27 10.42
CA GLU A 169 8.17 -4.63 10.47
C GLU A 169 7.47 -5.00 9.15
N LEU A 170 6.73 -4.06 8.55
CA LEU A 170 6.09 -4.25 7.23
C LEU A 170 7.14 -4.48 6.14
N LYS A 171 8.25 -3.73 6.19
CA LYS A 171 9.38 -3.87 5.26
C LYS A 171 10.04 -5.24 5.34
N GLU A 172 10.29 -5.74 6.55
CA GLU A 172 10.89 -7.07 6.73
C GLU A 172 9.98 -8.20 6.22
N ILE A 173 8.66 -8.07 6.34
CA ILE A 173 7.70 -9.02 5.74
C ILE A 173 7.82 -9.01 4.22
N TRP A 174 7.85 -7.83 3.60
CA TRP A 174 8.00 -7.71 2.16
C TRP A 174 9.32 -8.32 1.67
N LYS A 175 10.42 -8.05 2.37
CA LYS A 175 11.73 -8.63 2.08
C LYS A 175 11.73 -10.15 2.18
N GLN A 176 11.06 -10.70 3.20
CA GLN A 176 10.90 -12.15 3.34
C GLN A 176 10.18 -12.75 2.12
N ILE A 177 9.07 -12.13 1.68
CA ILE A 177 8.31 -12.57 0.49
C ILE A 177 9.17 -12.43 -0.78
N GLU A 178 9.86 -11.30 -0.94
CA GLU A 178 10.73 -11.02 -2.09
C GLU A 178 11.79 -12.10 -2.27
N ASN A 179 12.46 -12.52 -1.19
CA ASN A 179 13.55 -13.51 -1.22
C ASN A 179 13.11 -14.88 -1.76
N ILE A 180 11.82 -15.19 -1.66
CA ILE A 180 11.25 -16.48 -2.08
C ILE A 180 10.76 -16.42 -3.52
N LEU A 181 10.39 -15.23 -4.00
CA LEU A 181 9.85 -15.07 -5.34
C LEU A 181 10.91 -15.40 -6.41
N PRO A 182 10.55 -16.22 -7.42
CA PRO A 182 11.48 -16.63 -8.45
C PRO A 182 11.85 -15.45 -9.33
N ASP A 183 13.08 -15.44 -9.82
CA ASP A 183 13.53 -14.53 -10.87
C ASP A 183 13.01 -15.02 -12.22
N LEU A 184 12.30 -14.17 -12.95
CA LEU A 184 11.72 -14.49 -14.26
C LEU A 184 12.76 -14.41 -15.40
N GLN A 185 14.01 -14.06 -15.11
CA GLN A 185 15.14 -14.00 -16.03
C GLN A 185 14.88 -13.13 -17.26
N LYS A 186 14.10 -12.05 -17.06
CA LYS A 186 13.74 -11.10 -18.10
C LYS A 186 13.50 -9.72 -17.47
N PRO A 187 13.72 -8.63 -18.23
CA PRO A 187 13.37 -7.31 -17.75
C PRO A 187 11.85 -7.18 -17.57
N ALA A 188 11.43 -6.43 -16.54
CA ALA A 188 10.04 -6.06 -16.38
C ALA A 188 9.59 -5.15 -17.53
N GLU A 189 8.38 -5.37 -18.03
CA GLU A 189 7.78 -4.43 -18.99
C GLU A 189 7.49 -3.08 -18.32
N PRO A 190 7.44 -1.98 -19.10
CA PRO A 190 6.90 -0.72 -18.62
C PRO A 190 5.47 -0.88 -18.11
N CYS A 191 5.14 -0.20 -17.01
CA CYS A 191 3.78 -0.12 -16.47
C CYS A 191 2.83 0.51 -17.50
N LYS A 192 1.67 -0.11 -17.73
CA LYS A 192 0.71 0.24 -18.79
C LYS A 192 -0.49 1.05 -18.26
N LEU A 193 -0.49 1.40 -16.98
CA LEU A 193 -1.49 2.32 -16.45
C LEU A 193 -1.40 3.68 -17.16
N ARG A 194 -2.56 4.29 -17.41
CA ARG A 194 -2.67 5.62 -18.02
C ARG A 194 -1.84 6.69 -17.28
N ALA A 195 -1.78 6.59 -15.95
CA ALA A 195 -0.96 7.49 -15.13
C ALA A 195 0.54 7.33 -15.44
N ALA A 196 1.02 6.10 -15.60
CA ALA A 196 2.40 5.80 -15.97
C ALA A 196 2.74 6.27 -17.39
N GLU A 197 1.81 6.10 -18.32
CA GLU A 197 1.93 6.66 -19.68
C GLU A 197 2.03 8.19 -19.66
N SER A 198 1.12 8.85 -18.93
CA SER A 198 1.13 10.30 -18.77
C SER A 198 2.41 10.80 -18.08
N PHE A 199 2.97 10.04 -17.14
CA PHE A 199 4.26 10.34 -16.55
C PHE A 199 5.37 10.31 -17.61
N ARG A 200 5.48 9.23 -18.39
CA ARG A 200 6.48 9.12 -19.46
C ARG A 200 6.35 10.23 -20.50
N GLU A 201 5.13 10.54 -20.94
CA GLU A 201 4.89 11.57 -21.96
C GLU A 201 5.36 12.96 -21.53
N LYS A 202 5.26 13.30 -20.23
CA LYS A 202 5.81 14.57 -19.70
C LYS A 202 7.32 14.70 -19.89
N PHE A 203 8.03 13.59 -20.07
CA PHE A 203 9.49 13.55 -20.20
C PHE A 203 9.95 13.07 -21.59
N LYS A 204 9.02 12.74 -22.50
CA LYS A 204 9.35 12.56 -23.92
C LYS A 204 9.62 13.93 -24.52
N LYS A 205 10.88 14.19 -24.86
CA LYS A 205 11.27 15.33 -25.70
C LYS A 205 11.05 15.01 -27.16
#